data_AF-A0A937DUM2-F1
#
_entry.id   AF-A0A937DUM2-F1
#
_cell.length_a   1.000
_cell.length_b   1.000
_cell.length_c   1.000
_cell.angle_alpha   90.00
_cell.angle_beta   90.00
_cell.angle_gamma   90.00
#
_symmetry.space_group_name_H-M   'P 1'
#
loop_
_entity.id
_entity.type
_entity.pdbx_description
1 polymer ?
#
loop_
_entity_poly.entity_id
_entity_poly.type
_entity_poly.pdbx_seq_one_letter_code
_entity_poly.pdbx_strand_id
1 'polypeptide(L)'
;SLAIERTMAALARGLVGAGVGRLVVAGGETSGAVVSALDVAALRIGPEIDPGVPWTASVARKPLLLALKSGNFGAPDFFTKAFAKL
;
A
#
# COMPACT_ATOMS: atom_id res chain seq x y z
N SER A 1 6.56 16.39 -8.47
CA SER A 1 6.24 15.10 -7.84
C SER A 1 6.00 15.23 -6.34
N LEU A 2 6.87 15.93 -5.59
CA LEU A 2 6.82 16.02 -4.13
C LEU A 2 5.47 16.47 -3.52
N ALA A 3 4.75 17.39 -4.18
CA ALA A 3 3.42 17.82 -3.73
C ALA A 3 2.39 16.67 -3.74
N ILE A 4 2.47 15.78 -4.75
CA ILE A 4 1.60 14.61 -4.87
C ILE A 4 1.96 13.59 -3.79
N GLU A 5 3.24 13.27 -3.64
CA GLU A 5 3.74 12.33 -2.62
C GLU A 5 3.34 12.77 -1.20
N ARG A 6 3.52 14.05 -0.86
CA ARG A 6 3.12 14.63 0.44
C ARG A 6 1.60 14.54 0.65
N THR A 7 0.83 14.83 -0.38
CA THR A 7 -0.64 14.74 -0.32
C THR A 7 -1.07 13.30 -0.07
N MET A 8 -0.52 12.34 -0.80
CA MET A 8 -0.83 10.92 -0.65
C MET A 8 -0.40 10.38 0.72
N ALA A 9 0.76 10.79 1.22
CA ALA A 9 1.22 10.49 2.58
C ALA A 9 0.25 11.01 3.67
N ALA A 10 -0.21 12.26 3.52
CA ALA A 10 -1.17 12.86 4.44
C ALA A 10 -2.53 12.14 4.41
N LEU A 11 -3.02 11.82 3.21
CA LEU A 11 -4.26 11.04 3.03
C LEU A 11 -4.15 9.66 3.66
N ALA A 12 -3.04 8.95 3.44
CA ALA A 12 -2.83 7.63 4.02
C ALA A 12 -2.87 7.66 5.55
N ARG A 13 -2.21 8.64 6.18
CA ARG A 13 -2.29 8.85 7.64
C ARG A 13 -3.72 9.10 8.10
N GLY A 14 -4.45 9.98 7.42
CA GLY A 14 -5.84 10.29 7.74
C GLY A 14 -6.75 9.06 7.65
N LEU A 15 -6.63 8.28 6.56
CA LEU A 15 -7.43 7.07 6.35
C LEU A 15 -7.13 5.99 7.40
N VAL A 16 -5.86 5.72 7.69
CA VAL A 16 -5.48 4.74 8.72
C VAL A 16 -5.94 5.20 10.10
N GLY A 17 -5.82 6.50 10.41
CA GLY A 17 -6.36 7.09 11.63
C GLY A 17 -7.89 6.95 11.75
N ALA A 18 -8.60 7.00 10.63
CA ALA A 18 -10.04 6.75 10.54
C ALA A 18 -10.42 5.25 10.58
N GLY A 19 -9.45 4.35 10.74
CA GLY A 19 -9.67 2.92 10.91
C GLY A 19 -9.51 2.07 9.64
N VAL A 20 -9.07 2.66 8.52
CA VAL A 20 -8.76 1.88 7.31
C VAL A 20 -7.61 0.92 7.58
N GLY A 21 -7.86 -0.38 7.39
CA GLY A 21 -6.89 -1.46 7.63
C GLY A 21 -6.22 -2.02 6.37
N ARG A 22 -6.58 -1.53 5.18
CA ARG A 22 -6.08 -2.03 3.89
C ARG A 22 -5.84 -0.87 2.94
N LEU A 23 -4.63 -0.77 2.39
CA LEU A 23 -4.30 0.22 1.36
C LEU A 23 -3.67 -0.47 0.14
N VAL A 24 -4.08 -0.02 -1.04
CA VAL A 24 -3.45 -0.36 -2.31
C VAL A 24 -2.86 0.94 -2.86
N VAL A 25 -1.54 0.98 -3.06
CA VAL A 25 -0.82 2.19 -3.48
C VAL A 25 -0.10 1.90 -4.79
N ALA A 26 -0.24 2.79 -5.77
CA ALA A 26 0.39 2.68 -7.07
C ALA A 26 1.41 3.80 -7.30
N GLY A 27 2.57 3.45 -7.86
CA GLY A 27 3.71 4.34 -8.06
C GLY A 27 4.80 4.11 -7.02
N GLY A 28 6.06 4.03 -7.45
CA GLY A 28 7.19 3.70 -6.57
C GLY A 28 7.43 4.76 -5.51
N GLU A 29 7.56 6.01 -5.93
CA GLU A 29 7.79 7.17 -5.09
C GLU A 29 6.59 7.43 -4.17
N THR A 30 5.37 7.26 -4.69
CA THR A 30 4.14 7.38 -3.87
C THR A 30 4.04 6.28 -2.82
N SER A 31 4.38 5.04 -3.17
CA SER A 31 4.42 3.92 -2.22
C SER A 31 5.45 4.16 -1.12
N GLY A 32 6.64 4.63 -1.49
CA GLY A 32 7.68 5.01 -0.53
C GLY A 32 7.21 6.10 0.44
N ALA A 33 6.65 7.19 -0.09
CA ALA A 33 6.13 8.29 0.73
C ALA A 33 5.03 7.82 1.71
N VAL A 34 4.11 6.96 1.26
CA VAL A 34 3.04 6.42 2.12
C VAL A 34 3.60 5.52 3.22
N VAL A 35 4.48 4.57 2.90
CA VAL A 35 5.09 3.64 3.87
C VAL A 35 5.89 4.40 4.91
N SER A 36 6.71 5.37 4.50
CA SER A 36 7.47 6.23 5.41
C SER A 36 6.56 7.07 6.29
N ALA A 37 5.48 7.63 5.74
CA ALA A 37 4.56 8.44 6.52
C ALA A 37 3.82 7.63 7.59
N LEU A 38 3.52 6.36 7.32
CA LEU A 38 2.84 5.45 8.24
C LEU A 38 3.78 4.76 9.24
N ASP A 39 5.07 5.11 9.24
CA ASP A 39 6.10 4.52 10.11
C ASP A 39 6.17 2.99 10.03
N VAL A 40 6.01 2.46 8.81
CA VAL A 40 6.07 1.02 8.56
C VAL A 40 7.53 0.58 8.47
N ALA A 41 8.05 0.05 9.56
CA ALA A 41 9.45 -0.40 9.64
C ALA A 41 9.70 -1.77 8.97
N ALA A 42 8.69 -2.65 8.95
CA ALA A 42 8.82 -3.99 8.40
C ALA A 42 7.49 -4.50 7.84
N LEU A 43 7.60 -5.33 6.80
CA LEU A 43 6.49 -5.97 6.09
C LEU A 43 6.69 -7.48 6.09
N ARG A 44 5.63 -8.22 6.41
CA ARG A 44 5.53 -9.65 6.15
C ARG A 44 4.91 -9.86 4.78
N ILE A 45 5.60 -10.61 3.92
CA ILE A 45 5.09 -10.98 2.59
C ILE A 45 3.91 -11.95 2.74
N GLY A 46 2.85 -11.70 1.97
CA GLY A 46 1.63 -12.48 1.90
C GLY A 46 1.36 -12.99 0.48
N PRO A 47 0.09 -13.35 0.17
CA PRO A 47 -0.26 -13.93 -1.12
C PRO A 47 -0.07 -12.95 -2.27
N GLU A 48 0.29 -13.49 -3.43
CA GLU A 48 0.50 -12.71 -4.65
C GLU A 48 -0.84 -12.24 -5.25
N ILE A 49 -0.94 -10.94 -5.58
CA ILE A 49 -2.09 -10.37 -6.27
C ILE A 49 -1.91 -10.56 -7.77
N ASP A 50 -0.78 -10.07 -8.28
CA ASP A 50 -0.28 -10.18 -9.65
C ASP A 50 1.25 -10.41 -9.62
N PRO A 51 1.87 -10.89 -10.71
CA PRO A 51 3.31 -11.15 -10.77
C PRO A 51 4.15 -10.00 -10.24
N GLY A 52 4.89 -10.24 -9.16
CA GLY A 52 5.78 -9.26 -8.53
C GLY A 52 5.09 -8.26 -7.60
N VAL A 53 3.78 -8.41 -7.34
CA VAL A 53 3.02 -7.52 -6.44
C VAL A 53 2.19 -8.34 -5.45
N PRO A 54 2.76 -8.67 -4.28
CA PRO A 54 2.03 -9.37 -3.23
C PRO A 54 1.25 -8.41 -2.33
N TRP A 55 0.26 -8.96 -1.63
CA TRP A 55 -0.20 -8.38 -0.37
C TRP A 55 0.92 -8.49 0.67
N THR A 56 1.04 -7.47 1.50
CA THR A 56 1.95 -7.45 2.65
C THR A 56 1.21 -7.00 3.91
N ALA A 57 1.74 -7.36 5.08
CA ALA A 57 1.20 -6.91 6.36
C ALA A 57 2.30 -6.21 7.16
N SER A 58 2.03 -5.02 7.71
CA SER A 58 2.98 -4.36 8.62
C SER A 58 3.19 -5.19 9.89
N VAL A 59 4.43 -5.20 10.37
CA VAL A 59 4.77 -5.86 11.64
C VAL A 59 4.47 -4.89 12.78
N ALA A 60 3.24 -4.94 13.28
CA ALA A 60 2.76 -4.11 14.37
C ALA A 60 1.65 -4.82 15.17
N ARG A 61 1.31 -4.30 16.36
CA ARG A 61 0.21 -4.85 17.19
C ARG A 61 -1.14 -4.90 16.44
N LYS A 62 -1.40 -3.90 15.60
CA LYS A 62 -2.52 -3.87 14.66
C LYS A 62 -1.94 -3.80 13.24
N PRO A 63 -1.81 -4.93 12.54
CA PRO A 63 -1.23 -4.97 11.20
C PRO A 63 -2.06 -4.15 10.20
N LEU A 64 -1.37 -3.39 9.36
CA LEU A 64 -1.92 -2.73 8.19
C LEU A 64 -1.62 -3.58 6.97
N LEU A 65 -2.63 -3.90 6.16
CA LEU A 65 -2.41 -4.60 4.90
C LEU A 65 -2.08 -3.60 3.79
N LEU A 66 -1.00 -3.87 3.07
CA LEU A 66 -0.44 -3.00 2.06
C LEU A 66 -0.17 -3.78 0.78
N ALA A 67 -0.68 -3.29 -0.35
CA ALA A 67 -0.27 -3.71 -1.68
C ALA A 67 0.46 -2.54 -2.35
N LEU A 68 1.76 -2.71 -2.59
CA LEU A 68 2.64 -1.65 -3.12
C LEU A 68 2.98 -1.97 -4.57
N LYS A 69 2.28 -1.33 -5.51
CA LYS A 69 2.40 -1.57 -6.95
C LYS A 69 3.32 -0.52 -7.56
N SER A 70 4.43 -0.91 -8.17
CA SER A 70 5.19 0.02 -9.01
C SER A 70 4.41 0.38 -10.27
N GLY A 71 4.77 1.47 -10.95
CA GLY A 71 4.01 2.00 -12.09
C GLY A 71 3.73 0.98 -13.20
N ASN A 72 4.72 0.15 -13.53
CA ASN A 72 4.71 -0.75 -14.69
C ASN A 72 4.20 -2.18 -14.41
N PHE A 73 3.77 -2.48 -13.17
CA PHE A 73 3.36 -3.83 -12.76
C PHE A 73 1.84 -3.96 -12.62
N GLY A 74 1.33 -5.18 -12.74
CA GLY A 74 -0.09 -5.50 -12.58
C GLY A 74 -0.92 -5.32 -13.85
N ALA A 75 -1.95 -6.13 -13.98
CA ALA A 75 -2.93 -6.05 -15.06
C ALA A 75 -3.89 -4.86 -14.88
N PRO A 76 -4.64 -4.45 -15.92
CA PRO A 76 -5.61 -3.34 -15.83
C PRO A 76 -6.66 -3.52 -14.72
N ASP A 77 -6.93 -4.75 -14.31
CA ASP A 77 -7.89 -5.11 -13.26
C ASP A 77 -7.28 -5.21 -11.85
N PHE A 78 -6.00 -4.84 -11.68
CA PHE A 78 -5.23 -5.04 -10.46
C PHE A 78 -5.93 -4.55 -9.19
N PHE A 79 -6.50 -3.33 -9.20
CA PHE A 79 -7.14 -2.77 -8.01
C PHE A 79 -8.35 -3.59 -7.57
N THR A 80 -9.19 -4.01 -8.50
CA THR A 80 -10.34 -4.87 -8.21
C THR A 80 -9.88 -6.24 -7.71
N LYS A 81 -8.86 -6.82 -8.35
CA LYS A 81 -8.26 -8.11 -7.97
C LYS A 81 -7.65 -8.09 -6.56
N ALA A 82 -6.99 -6.99 -6.19
CA ALA A 82 -6.40 -6.82 -4.87
C ALA A 82 -7.45 -6.95 -3.76
N PHE A 83 -8.61 -6.31 -3.93
CA PHE A 83 -9.70 -6.37 -2.95
C PHE A 83 -10.54 -7.65 -3.04
N ALA A 84 -10.54 -8.36 -4.18
CA ALA A 84 -11.21 -9.66 -4.30
C ALA A 84 -10.43 -10.82 -3.67
N LYS A 85 -9.11 -10.68 -3.52
CA LYS A 85 -8.21 -11.71 -2.95
C LYS A 85 -8.13 -11.71 -1.41
N LEU A 86 -8.84 -10.82 -0.71
CA LEU A 86 -8.82 -10.66 0.75
C LEU A 86 -10.21 -10.46 1.38
#